data_AF-A0A1V4Z2M3-F1
#
_entry.id   AF-A0A1V4Z2M3-F1
#
_cell.length_a   1.000
_cell.length_b   1.000
_cell.length_c   1.000
_cell.angle_alpha   90.00
_cell.angle_beta   90.00
_cell.angle_gamma   90.00
#
_symmetry.space_group_name_H-M   'P 1'
#
loop_
_entity.id
_entity.type
_entity.pdbx_description
1 polymer ?
#
loop_
_entity_poly.entity_id
_entity_poly.type
_entity_poly.pdbx_seq_one_letter_code
_entity_poly.pdbx_strand_id
1 'polypeptide(L)'
;MRDIHANDSGVTAMLEYIITFVFAFIIFTILLSMFDGMFIKGPERTVSIVQFADVGNDVTAKILDTYLIAPATGNVSTVFDMPPTAAGREYLLDIRSSANGWDKEVVVHSTYTGINLSVTLNGVNSTIPIDGSTSSMSPVHRVRYDS
;
A
#
# COMPACT_ATOMS: atom_id res chain seq x y z
N MET A 1 -54.75 -7.48 51.63
CA MET A 1 -54.12 -8.09 50.44
C MET A 1 -53.04 -7.15 49.96
N ARG A 2 -51.77 -7.53 50.07
CA ARG A 2 -50.63 -6.70 49.66
C ARG A 2 -50.50 -6.84 48.15
N ASP A 3 -50.54 -5.71 47.46
CA ASP A 3 -50.58 -5.66 45.99
C ASP A 3 -49.24 -6.10 45.40
N ILE A 4 -49.22 -7.32 44.86
CA ILE A 4 -48.01 -7.99 44.35
C ILE A 4 -47.66 -7.48 42.95
N HIS A 5 -48.60 -6.80 42.27
CA HIS A 5 -48.44 -6.32 40.89
C HIS A 5 -47.59 -5.05 40.76
N ALA A 6 -47.51 -4.22 41.80
CA ALA A 6 -46.67 -3.01 41.78
C ALA A 6 -45.16 -3.34 41.73
N ASN A 7 -44.76 -4.49 42.31
CA ASN A 7 -43.36 -4.88 42.44
C ASN A 7 -42.75 -5.44 41.14
N ASP A 8 -43.56 -6.02 40.26
CA ASP A 8 -43.08 -6.54 38.96
C ASP A 8 -42.84 -5.43 37.93
N SER A 9 -43.63 -4.35 37.95
CA SER A 9 -43.52 -3.27 36.96
C SER A 9 -42.15 -2.57 36.96
N GLY A 10 -41.56 -2.36 38.14
CA GLY A 10 -40.22 -1.79 38.30
C GLY A 10 -39.11 -2.75 37.84
N VAL A 11 -39.31 -4.06 38.02
CA VAL A 11 -38.37 -5.10 37.58
C VAL A 11 -38.42 -5.24 36.05
N THR A 12 -39.60 -5.17 35.43
CA THR A 12 -39.75 -5.25 33.96
C THR A 12 -39.07 -4.09 33.25
N ALA A 13 -39.27 -2.84 33.70
CA ALA A 13 -38.61 -1.67 33.10
C ALA A 13 -37.08 -1.71 33.27
N MET A 14 -36.60 -2.16 34.42
CA MET A 14 -35.16 -2.33 34.68
C MET A 14 -34.55 -3.42 33.79
N LEU A 15 -35.25 -4.54 33.62
CA LEU A 15 -34.83 -5.64 32.74
C LEU A 15 -34.74 -5.17 31.28
N GLU A 16 -35.75 -4.44 30.80
CA GLU A 16 -35.77 -3.90 29.44
C GLU A 16 -34.61 -2.94 29.17
N TYR A 17 -34.28 -2.08 30.14
CA TYR A 17 -33.13 -1.18 30.05
C TYR A 17 -31.81 -1.95 29.99
N ILE A 18 -31.64 -2.98 30.83
CA ILE A 18 -30.42 -3.82 30.83
C ILE A 18 -30.26 -4.52 29.49
N ILE A 19 -31.33 -5.12 28.96
CA ILE A 19 -31.31 -5.82 27.68
C ILE A 19 -30.95 -4.83 26.55
N THR A 20 -31.58 -3.65 26.53
CA THR A 20 -31.30 -2.62 25.54
C THR A 20 -29.83 -2.17 25.60
N PHE A 21 -29.30 -1.94 26.80
CA PHE A 21 -27.90 -1.55 26.97
C PHE A 21 -26.93 -2.63 26.50
N VAL A 22 -27.19 -3.90 26.81
CA VAL A 22 -26.37 -5.03 26.37
C VAL A 22 -26.35 -5.12 24.84
N PHE A 23 -27.51 -5.01 24.19
CA PHE A 23 -27.58 -5.00 22.73
C PHE A 23 -26.83 -3.80 22.12
N ALA A 24 -27.03 -2.60 22.67
CA ALA A 24 -26.31 -1.41 22.22
C ALA A 24 -24.79 -1.57 22.35
N PHE A 25 -24.32 -2.16 23.46
CA PHE A 25 -22.90 -2.41 23.70
C PHE A 25 -22.30 -3.44 22.71
N ILE A 26 -23.04 -4.51 22.40
CA ILE A 26 -22.62 -5.50 21.40
C ILE A 26 -22.49 -4.85 20.03
N ILE A 27 -23.50 -4.11 19.59
CA ILE A 27 -23.49 -3.42 18.30
C ILE A 27 -22.34 -2.40 18.25
N PHE A 28 -22.15 -1.63 19.33
CA PHE A 28 -21.06 -0.67 19.43
C PHE A 28 -19.68 -1.31 19.29
N THR A 29 -19.48 -2.46 19.95
CA THR A 29 -18.21 -3.20 19.87
C THR A 29 -17.95 -3.73 18.45
N ILE A 30 -18.99 -4.23 17.78
CA ILE A 30 -18.90 -4.68 16.37
C ILE A 30 -18.54 -3.50 15.47
N LEU A 31 -19.20 -2.35 15.63
CA LEU A 31 -18.93 -1.14 14.84
C LEU A 31 -17.50 -0.65 15.02
N LEU A 32 -16.99 -0.61 16.25
CA LEU A 32 -15.59 -0.25 16.51
C LEU A 32 -14.61 -1.19 15.82
N SER A 33 -14.89 -2.50 15.82
CA SER A 33 -14.04 -3.47 15.14
C SER A 33 -14.06 -3.28 13.61
N MET A 34 -15.20 -2.92 13.02
CA MET A 34 -15.30 -2.68 11.58
C MET A 34 -14.72 -1.32 11.15
N PHE A 35 -14.66 -0.35 12.07
CA PHE A 35 -14.25 1.02 11.77
C PHE A 35 -12.83 1.10 11.19
N ASP A 36 -11.87 0.38 11.79
CA ASP A 36 -10.48 0.33 11.33
C ASP A 36 -10.37 -0.16 9.87
N GLY A 37 -11.10 -1.22 9.53
CA GLY A 37 -11.11 -1.78 8.18
C GLY A 37 -11.71 -0.82 7.15
N MET A 38 -12.88 -0.26 7.45
CA MET A 38 -13.63 0.57 6.49
C MET A 38 -13.07 1.98 6.31
N PHE A 39 -12.61 2.61 7.39
CA PHE A 39 -12.25 4.04 7.38
C PHE A 39 -10.75 4.31 7.40
N ILE A 40 -9.92 3.34 7.78
CA ILE A 40 -8.47 3.52 7.85
C ILE A 40 -7.80 2.66 6.76
N LYS A 41 -7.86 1.33 6.90
CA LYS A 41 -7.12 0.41 6.03
C LYS A 41 -7.61 0.39 4.58
N GLY A 42 -8.93 0.48 4.36
CA GLY A 42 -9.51 0.49 3.02
C GLY A 42 -9.04 1.69 2.17
N PRO A 43 -9.24 2.93 2.65
CA PRO A 43 -8.72 4.12 1.99
C PRO A 43 -7.20 4.13 1.84
N GLU A 44 -6.44 3.76 2.90
CA GLU A 44 -4.98 3.66 2.86
C GLU A 44 -4.52 2.74 1.72
N ARG A 45 -5.11 1.54 1.60
CA ARG A 45 -4.79 0.60 0.53
C ARG A 45 -5.07 1.16 -0.86
N THR A 46 -6.19 1.85 -1.04
CA THR A 46 -6.60 2.40 -2.33
C THR A 46 -5.63 3.50 -2.79
N VAL A 47 -5.27 4.41 -1.88
CA VAL A 47 -4.31 5.48 -2.17
C VAL A 47 -2.92 4.92 -2.45
N SER A 48 -2.46 3.93 -1.66
CA SER A 48 -1.17 3.27 -1.89
C SER A 48 -1.08 2.64 -3.27
N ILE A 49 -2.13 1.97 -3.76
CA ILE A 49 -2.12 1.36 -5.10
C ILE A 49 -1.89 2.41 -6.18
N VAL A 50 -2.61 3.54 -6.11
CA VAL A 50 -2.49 4.61 -7.10
C VAL A 50 -1.10 5.24 -7.04
N GLN A 51 -0.62 5.59 -5.84
CA GLN A 51 0.70 6.20 -5.68
C GLN A 51 1.84 5.25 -6.07
N PHE A 52 1.71 3.95 -5.79
CA PHE A 52 2.68 2.95 -6.24
C PHE A 52 2.68 2.83 -7.76
N ALA A 53 1.52 2.96 -8.42
CA ALA A 53 1.44 2.95 -9.87
C ALA A 53 2.15 4.16 -10.47
N ASP A 54 1.92 5.34 -9.91
CA ASP A 54 2.58 6.57 -10.35
C ASP A 54 4.11 6.47 -10.19
N VAL A 55 4.60 6.00 -9.04
CA VAL A 55 6.03 5.81 -8.80
C VAL A 55 6.63 4.75 -9.72
N GLY A 56 5.97 3.60 -9.87
CA GLY A 56 6.43 2.52 -10.74
C GLY A 56 6.52 2.96 -12.21
N ASN A 57 5.54 3.73 -12.68
CA ASN A 57 5.52 4.28 -14.03
C ASN A 57 6.60 5.35 -14.23
N ASP A 58 6.80 6.27 -13.29
CA ASP A 58 7.83 7.31 -13.39
C ASP A 58 9.23 6.68 -13.42
N VAL A 59 9.52 5.76 -12.50
CA VAL A 59 10.82 5.05 -12.48
C VAL A 59 11.06 4.26 -13.75
N THR A 60 10.03 3.58 -14.27
CA THR A 60 10.11 2.87 -15.55
C THR A 60 10.42 3.81 -16.71
N ALA A 61 9.76 4.97 -16.77
CA ALA A 61 10.05 5.99 -17.77
C ALA A 61 11.49 6.53 -17.64
N LYS A 62 11.99 6.77 -16.42
CA LYS A 62 13.38 7.22 -16.20
C LYS A 62 14.42 6.18 -16.62
N ILE A 63 14.15 4.90 -16.37
CA ILE A 63 15.00 3.80 -16.84
C ILE A 63 15.03 3.81 -18.38
N LEU A 64 13.86 3.93 -19.02
CA LEU A 64 13.76 3.98 -20.49
C LEU A 64 14.46 5.22 -21.07
N ASP A 65 14.27 6.39 -20.47
CA ASP A 65 14.93 7.63 -20.90
C ASP A 65 16.45 7.50 -20.81
N THR A 66 16.95 6.93 -19.71
CA THR A 66 18.38 6.66 -19.52
C THR A 66 18.91 5.66 -20.55
N TYR A 67 18.11 4.65 -20.90
CA TYR A 67 18.41 3.68 -21.94
C TYR A 67 18.51 4.33 -23.33
N LEU A 68 17.58 5.23 -23.68
CA LEU A 68 17.57 5.88 -25.01
C LEU A 68 18.78 6.76 -25.26
N ILE A 69 19.42 7.28 -24.20
CA ILE A 69 20.62 8.13 -24.28
C ILE A 69 21.91 7.40 -23.89
N ALA A 70 21.82 6.10 -23.59
CA ALA A 70 22.95 5.30 -23.16
C ALA A 70 24.00 5.20 -24.29
N PRO A 71 25.28 5.53 -24.03
CA PRO A 71 26.34 5.45 -25.03
C PRO A 71 26.73 4.00 -25.27
N ALA A 72 27.25 3.70 -26.47
CA ALA A 72 27.82 2.39 -26.77
C ALA A 72 29.06 2.06 -25.92
N THR A 73 29.78 3.10 -25.47
CA THR A 73 30.89 3.02 -24.52
C THR A 73 30.85 4.18 -23.53
N GLY A 74 30.84 3.88 -22.23
CA GLY A 74 30.86 4.87 -21.14
C GLY A 74 29.75 4.66 -20.11
N ASN A 75 29.46 5.71 -19.34
CA ASN A 75 28.43 5.69 -18.32
C ASN A 75 27.45 6.86 -18.46
N VAL A 76 26.20 6.62 -18.07
CA VAL A 76 25.17 7.65 -17.91
C VAL A 76 24.50 7.43 -16.57
N SER A 77 24.24 8.52 -15.86
CA SER A 77 23.59 8.51 -14.56
C SER A 77 22.50 9.57 -14.55
N THR A 78 21.29 9.17 -14.20
CA THR A 78 20.15 10.07 -14.01
C THR A 78 19.65 9.95 -12.57
N VAL A 79 19.35 11.10 -11.98
CA VAL A 79 18.73 11.17 -10.65
C VAL A 79 17.22 11.27 -10.85
N PHE A 80 16.48 10.62 -9.97
CA PHE A 80 15.03 10.71 -9.94
C PHE A 80 14.57 10.87 -8.50
N ASP A 81 13.42 11.53 -8.34
CA ASP A 81 12.82 11.79 -7.04
C ASP A 81 11.70 10.79 -6.82
N MET A 82 11.63 10.27 -5.60
CA MET A 82 10.53 9.44 -5.14
C MET A 82 9.87 10.13 -3.94
N PRO A 83 8.54 10.08 -3.83
CA PRO A 83 7.89 10.58 -2.63
C PRO A 83 8.35 9.78 -1.40
N PRO A 84 8.60 10.43 -0.25
CA PRO A 84 9.15 9.75 0.92
C PRO A 84 8.19 8.69 1.50
N THR A 85 6.89 8.87 1.28
CA THR A 85 5.85 7.93 1.71
C THR A 85 4.74 7.82 0.67
N ALA A 86 4.04 6.68 0.67
CA ALA A 86 2.77 6.48 -0.02
C ALA A 86 1.70 6.10 1.01
N ALA A 87 0.55 6.77 0.97
CA ALA A 87 -0.50 6.70 1.99
C ALA A 87 0.03 6.83 3.44
N GLY A 88 1.08 7.62 3.64
CA GLY A 88 1.72 7.81 4.95
C GLY A 88 2.62 6.66 5.41
N ARG A 89 2.94 5.69 4.54
CA ARG A 89 3.84 4.58 4.80
C ARG A 89 5.06 4.59 3.88
N GLU A 90 6.16 4.08 4.40
CA GLU A 90 7.37 3.84 3.62
C GLU A 90 7.17 2.64 2.68
N TYR A 91 7.94 2.64 1.60
CA TYR A 91 7.88 1.60 0.59
C TYR A 91 9.26 1.36 -0.04
N LEU A 92 9.37 0.22 -0.69
CA LEU A 92 10.57 -0.30 -1.33
C LEU A 92 10.29 -0.47 -2.82
N LEU A 93 11.32 -0.31 -3.61
CA LEU A 93 11.30 -0.52 -5.04
C LEU A 93 12.41 -1.48 -5.41
N ASP A 94 12.05 -2.59 -6.02
CA ASP A 94 12.99 -3.58 -6.51
C ASP A 94 12.79 -3.81 -8.00
N ILE A 95 13.88 -4.07 -8.72
CA ILE A 95 13.82 -4.58 -10.08
C ILE A 95 13.93 -6.10 -10.01
N ARG A 96 12.88 -6.80 -10.43
CA ARG A 96 12.78 -8.26 -10.34
C ARG A 96 12.48 -8.85 -11.71
N SER A 97 12.74 -10.14 -11.88
CA SER A 97 12.33 -10.85 -13.10
C SER A 97 10.80 -10.89 -13.20
N SER A 98 10.30 -10.57 -14.39
CA SER A 98 8.88 -10.73 -14.74
C SER A 98 8.46 -12.18 -14.59
N ALA A 99 7.15 -12.41 -14.39
CA ALA A 99 6.56 -13.75 -14.39
C ALA A 99 6.87 -14.55 -15.67
N ASN A 100 7.09 -13.87 -16.79
CA ASN A 100 7.43 -14.49 -18.08
C ASN A 100 8.91 -14.90 -18.20
N GLY A 101 9.76 -14.53 -17.22
CA GLY A 101 11.17 -14.95 -17.13
C GLY A 101 12.15 -14.25 -18.07
N TRP A 102 11.68 -13.64 -19.16
CA TRP A 102 12.54 -12.95 -20.14
C TRP A 102 12.64 -11.43 -19.95
N ASP A 103 11.69 -10.84 -19.23
CA ASP A 103 11.65 -9.40 -18.96
C ASP A 103 11.88 -9.11 -17.47
N LYS A 104 12.05 -7.83 -17.14
CA LYS A 104 12.14 -7.34 -15.77
C LYS A 104 10.95 -6.43 -15.47
N GLU A 105 10.58 -6.37 -14.20
CA GLU A 105 9.51 -5.53 -13.69
C GLU A 105 10.04 -4.68 -12.53
N VAL A 106 9.62 -3.42 -12.50
CA VAL A 106 9.75 -2.55 -11.33
C VAL A 106 8.65 -2.91 -10.35
N VAL A 107 9.04 -3.41 -9.18
CA VAL A 107 8.12 -3.86 -8.13
C VAL A 107 8.15 -2.88 -6.97
N VAL A 108 7.08 -2.11 -6.84
CA VAL A 108 6.86 -1.21 -5.71
C VAL A 108 6.05 -1.94 -4.65
N HIS A 109 6.59 -2.04 -3.45
CA HIS A 109 5.96 -2.80 -2.37
C HIS A 109 6.17 -2.17 -1.00
N SER A 110 5.26 -2.46 -0.07
CA SER A 110 5.39 -2.04 1.33
C SER A 110 5.07 -3.18 2.27
N THR A 111 5.98 -3.40 3.23
CA THR A 111 5.84 -4.42 4.27
C THR A 111 4.64 -4.16 5.18
N TYR A 112 4.17 -2.91 5.27
CA TYR A 112 3.06 -2.52 6.14
C TYR A 112 1.69 -2.77 5.51
N THR A 113 1.53 -2.47 4.23
CA THR A 113 0.24 -2.58 3.53
C THR A 113 0.05 -3.94 2.86
N GLY A 114 1.12 -4.72 2.67
CA GLY A 114 1.09 -6.00 1.97
C GLY A 114 0.75 -5.87 0.48
N ILE A 115 0.85 -4.65 -0.07
CA ILE A 115 0.60 -4.36 -1.47
C ILE A 115 1.91 -4.53 -2.22
N ASN A 116 1.85 -5.32 -3.29
CA ASN A 116 2.92 -5.45 -4.27
C ASN A 116 2.33 -5.03 -5.62
N LEU A 117 2.89 -3.99 -6.22
CA LEU A 117 2.53 -3.55 -7.56
C LEU A 117 3.74 -3.72 -8.47
N SER A 118 3.53 -4.34 -9.63
CA SER A 118 4.59 -4.51 -10.62
C SER A 118 4.26 -3.78 -11.92
N VAL A 119 5.30 -3.19 -12.50
CA VAL A 119 5.27 -2.46 -13.78
C VAL A 119 6.34 -3.05 -14.68
N THR A 120 5.97 -3.51 -15.88
CA THR A 120 6.90 -4.14 -16.85
C THR A 120 7.81 -3.12 -17.52
N LEU A 121 9.07 -3.52 -17.75
CA LEU A 121 10.04 -2.77 -18.54
C LEU A 121 9.94 -3.05 -20.04
N ASN A 122 8.92 -3.79 -20.50
CA ASN A 122 8.59 -4.07 -21.90
C ASN A 122 9.78 -4.50 -22.77
N GLY A 123 10.66 -5.35 -22.24
CA GLY A 123 11.75 -5.95 -23.00
C GLY A 123 13.05 -5.14 -23.07
N VAL A 124 13.16 -4.01 -22.36
CA VAL A 124 14.45 -3.28 -22.24
C VAL A 124 15.56 -4.18 -21.70
N ASN A 125 15.21 -5.10 -20.80
CA ASN A 125 16.15 -6.07 -20.20
C ASN A 125 16.79 -7.02 -21.23
N SER A 126 16.16 -7.24 -22.39
CA SER A 126 16.71 -8.12 -23.44
C SER A 126 17.96 -7.55 -24.10
N THR A 127 18.11 -6.22 -24.07
CA THR A 127 19.26 -5.51 -24.64
C THR A 127 20.30 -5.11 -23.60
N ILE A 128 19.86 -4.74 -22.40
CA ILE A 128 20.75 -4.29 -21.32
C ILE A 128 20.27 -4.91 -20.02
N PRO A 129 21.13 -5.63 -19.27
CA PRO A 129 20.74 -6.18 -17.98
C PRO A 129 20.43 -5.03 -17.00
N ILE A 130 19.26 -5.08 -16.38
CA ILE A 130 18.83 -4.09 -15.38
C ILE A 130 18.55 -4.81 -14.08
N ASP A 131 19.20 -4.35 -13.00
CA ASP A 131 19.00 -4.81 -11.64
C ASP A 131 19.19 -3.66 -10.65
N GLY A 132 18.60 -3.79 -9.48
CA GLY A 132 18.75 -2.82 -8.40
C GLY A 132 17.56 -2.75 -7.47
N SER A 133 17.75 -2.06 -6.36
CA SER A 133 16.69 -1.74 -5.41
C SER A 133 16.94 -0.39 -4.75
N THR A 134 15.87 0.23 -4.29
CA THR A 134 15.92 1.46 -3.49
C THR A 134 14.75 1.51 -2.51
N SER A 135 14.86 2.38 -1.50
CA SER A 135 13.85 2.58 -0.46
C SER A 135 13.41 4.04 -0.47
N SER A 136 12.13 4.31 -0.26
CA SER A 136 11.58 5.68 -0.16
C SER A 136 12.21 6.51 0.97
N MET A 137 12.88 5.86 1.94
CA MET A 137 13.62 6.53 3.01
C MET A 137 14.98 7.09 2.56
N SER A 138 15.49 6.64 1.41
CA SER A 138 16.78 7.12 0.91
C SER A 138 16.64 8.55 0.39
N PRO A 139 17.57 9.46 0.70
CA PRO A 139 17.46 10.86 0.32
C PRO A 139 17.73 11.13 -1.16
N VAL A 140 18.34 10.17 -1.87
CA VAL A 140 18.69 10.29 -3.29
C VAL A 140 18.47 8.96 -3.97
N HIS A 141 17.80 8.98 -5.12
CA HIS A 141 17.63 7.82 -5.98
C HIS A 141 18.30 8.07 -7.33
N ARG A 142 18.87 7.02 -7.91
CA ARG A 142 19.69 7.13 -9.13
C ARG A 142 19.55 5.89 -9.98
N VAL A 143 19.39 6.10 -11.29
CA VAL A 143 19.59 5.08 -12.31
C VAL A 143 20.98 5.30 -12.90
N ARG A 144 21.77 4.24 -13.01
CA ARG A 144 23.10 4.27 -13.60
C ARG A 144 23.21 3.19 -14.66
N TYR A 145 23.65 3.58 -15.83
CA TYR A 145 24.10 2.70 -16.90
C TYR A 145 25.62 2.74 -16.99
N ASP A 146 26.24 1.57 -17.17
CA ASP A 146 27.68 1.36 -17.34
C ASP A 146 27.86 0.26 -18.40
N SER A 147 28.61 0.54 -19.48
CA SER A 147 28.81 -0.36 -20.63
C SER A 147 30.13 -1.12 -20.57
#